data_AF-A0A7C7C415-F1
#
_entry.id   AF-A0A7C7C415-F1
#
_cell.length_a   1.000
_cell.length_b   1.000
_cell.length_c   1.000
_cell.angle_alpha   90.00
_cell.angle_beta   90.00
_cell.angle_gamma   90.00
#
_symmetry.space_group_name_H-M   'P 1'
#
loop_
_entity.id
_entity.type
_entity.pdbx_description
1 polymer ?
#
loop_
_entity_poly.entity_id
_entity_poly.type
_entity_poly.pdbx_seq_one_letter_code
_entity_poly.pdbx_strand_id
1 'polypeptide(L)'
;MRVTKSQVELYEVRSGKGSLGWGNITLKCGDQSVEVVATSDYGTFDFYWSHCGGDPKEFLCKLDFQYAMKKLTSGDLYIPNPDGYENEIKERIIESRKEGRLTKEEAKTAWDEMLLILEEYCSGDLFYNALYNHQLFYKVFGDYDYLPSSTIPNPRAVDFFNEIWKPFTSYLREEKAGLIKLATEQGK
;
A
#
# COMPACT_ATOMS: atom_id res chain seq x y z
N MET A 1 20.21 -25.71 -18.44
CA MET A 1 20.17 -24.51 -17.59
C MET A 1 21.44 -23.72 -17.84
N ARG A 2 21.34 -22.46 -18.30
CA ARG A 2 22.50 -21.61 -18.59
C ARG A 2 22.53 -20.49 -17.55
N VAL A 3 23.68 -20.29 -16.91
CA VAL A 3 23.90 -19.19 -15.97
C VAL A 3 24.49 -18.01 -16.75
N THR A 4 23.97 -16.81 -16.53
CA THR A 4 24.46 -15.57 -17.14
C THR A 4 24.82 -14.56 -16.06
N LYS A 5 25.95 -13.87 -16.23
CA LYS A 5 26.39 -12.75 -15.40
C LYS A 5 26.09 -11.44 -16.12
N SER A 6 25.50 -10.47 -15.44
CA SER A 6 25.24 -9.12 -15.94
C SER A 6 25.54 -8.07 -14.87
N GLN A 7 25.75 -6.82 -15.29
CA GLN A 7 25.76 -5.66 -14.41
C GLN A 7 24.36 -5.07 -14.30
N VAL A 8 24.09 -4.37 -13.22
CA VAL A 8 22.84 -3.67 -12.92
C VAL A 8 23.16 -2.29 -12.39
N GLU A 9 22.24 -1.36 -12.55
CA GLU A 9 22.39 0.00 -12.02
C GLU A 9 21.87 0.05 -10.59
N LEU A 10 22.65 0.65 -9.69
CA LEU A 10 22.27 0.88 -8.30
C LEU A 10 22.10 2.38 -8.07
N TYR A 11 20.95 2.75 -7.53
CA TYR A 11 20.60 4.10 -7.13
C TYR A 11 20.46 4.15 -5.62
N GLU A 12 21.25 5.01 -4.98
CA GLU A 12 21.23 5.20 -3.53
C GLU A 12 20.49 6.50 -3.20
N VAL A 13 19.29 6.38 -2.67
CA VAL A 13 18.54 7.52 -2.13
C VAL A 13 18.93 7.69 -0.67
N ARG A 14 19.50 8.85 -0.37
CA ARG A 14 19.90 9.26 0.98
C ARG A 14 19.26 10.60 1.26
N SER A 15 18.48 10.64 2.32
CA SER A 15 17.94 11.89 2.81
C SER A 15 19.05 12.76 3.41
N GLY A 16 19.03 14.06 3.12
CA GLY A 16 19.98 15.03 3.68
C GLY A 16 19.82 15.18 5.20
N LYS A 17 20.63 16.06 5.83
CA LYS A 17 20.57 16.32 7.27
C LYS A 17 19.14 16.66 7.73
N GLY A 18 18.49 15.71 8.40
CA GLY A 18 17.18 15.90 9.05
C GLY A 18 16.02 15.04 8.53
N SER A 19 16.19 14.26 7.46
CA SER A 19 15.18 13.26 7.04
C SER A 19 15.67 11.83 7.31
N LEU A 20 14.73 10.93 7.64
CA LEU A 20 14.98 9.63 8.27
C LEU A 20 15.00 8.45 7.28
N GLY A 21 14.74 8.65 5.98
CA GLY A 21 14.62 7.54 5.03
C GLY A 21 15.86 7.29 4.19
N TRP A 22 16.33 6.05 4.12
CA TRP A 22 17.24 5.58 3.06
C TRP A 22 16.58 4.52 2.17
N GLY A 23 17.07 4.42 0.93
CA GLY A 23 16.66 3.38 -0.01
C GLY A 23 17.74 3.08 -1.04
N ASN A 24 17.85 1.82 -1.43
CA ASN A 24 18.70 1.32 -2.49
C ASN A 24 17.80 0.73 -3.57
N ILE A 25 17.84 1.27 -4.78
CA ILE A 25 17.04 0.81 -5.92
C ILE A 25 17.97 0.22 -6.96
N THR A 26 17.78 -1.06 -7.27
CA THR A 26 18.45 -1.73 -8.37
C THR A 26 17.55 -1.74 -9.59
N LEU A 27 18.08 -1.33 -10.75
CA LEU A 27 17.41 -1.44 -12.03
C LEU A 27 18.15 -2.44 -12.94
N LYS A 28 17.38 -3.34 -13.53
CA LYS A 28 17.83 -4.16 -14.65
C LYS A 28 16.88 -3.94 -15.81
N CYS A 29 17.28 -3.06 -16.73
CA CYS A 29 16.53 -2.73 -17.92
C CYS A 29 16.84 -3.72 -19.06
N GLY A 30 15.80 -4.19 -19.74
CA GLY A 30 15.89 -4.73 -21.10
C GLY A 30 15.39 -3.70 -22.12
N ASP A 31 15.09 -4.13 -23.35
CA ASP A 31 14.67 -3.21 -24.42
C ASP A 31 13.33 -2.51 -24.11
N GLN A 32 12.37 -3.26 -23.55
CA GLN A 32 11.05 -2.77 -23.15
C GLN A 32 10.57 -3.37 -21.83
N SER A 33 11.51 -3.84 -21.01
CA SER A 33 11.21 -4.42 -19.69
C SER A 33 12.12 -3.84 -18.63
N VAL A 34 11.68 -3.87 -17.38
CA VAL A 34 12.51 -3.50 -16.24
C VAL A 34 12.16 -4.33 -15.02
N GLU A 35 13.19 -4.88 -14.41
CA GLU A 35 13.14 -5.41 -13.05
C GLU A 35 13.61 -4.31 -12.09
N VAL A 36 12.79 -4.05 -11.08
CA VAL A 36 13.08 -3.12 -10.00
C VAL A 36 13.14 -3.91 -8.71
N VAL A 37 14.22 -3.72 -7.95
CA VAL A 37 14.35 -4.23 -6.58
C VAL A 37 14.80 -3.07 -5.70
N ALA A 38 13.97 -2.68 -4.75
CA ALA A 38 14.25 -1.62 -3.81
C ALA A 38 14.29 -2.15 -2.38
N THR A 39 15.32 -1.79 -1.62
CA THR A 39 15.43 -2.09 -0.19
C THR A 39 15.58 -0.78 0.57
N SER A 40 14.81 -0.59 1.63
CA SER A 40 14.73 0.68 2.37
C SER A 40 14.32 0.48 3.83
N ASP A 41 14.33 1.55 4.62
CA ASP A 41 13.72 1.57 5.97
C ASP A 41 12.21 1.23 5.97
N TYR A 42 11.55 1.38 4.83
CA TYR A 42 10.12 1.13 4.66
C TYR A 42 9.82 -0.30 4.23
N GLY A 43 10.85 -1.11 3.96
CA GLY A 43 10.75 -2.49 3.51
C GLY A 43 11.40 -2.75 2.16
N THR A 44 11.10 -3.93 1.62
CA THR A 44 11.54 -4.37 0.30
C THR A 44 10.37 -4.28 -0.68
N PHE A 45 10.63 -3.69 -1.84
CA PHE A 45 9.67 -3.45 -2.89
C PHE A 45 10.27 -3.93 -4.20
N ASP A 46 9.64 -4.89 -4.86
CA ASP A 46 10.15 -5.45 -6.10
C ASP A 46 9.04 -5.77 -7.08
N PHE A 47 9.35 -5.59 -8.36
CA PHE A 47 8.45 -5.96 -9.44
C PHE A 47 9.20 -6.04 -10.78
N TYR A 48 8.76 -6.95 -11.65
CA TYR A 48 9.21 -7.05 -13.02
C TYR A 48 8.11 -6.63 -13.99
N TRP A 49 8.32 -5.50 -14.68
CA TRP A 49 7.49 -5.08 -15.81
C TRP A 49 8.03 -5.68 -17.10
N SER A 50 7.28 -6.60 -17.70
CA SER A 50 7.64 -7.25 -18.97
C SER A 50 7.40 -6.39 -20.22
N HIS A 51 6.48 -5.42 -20.14
CA HIS A 51 6.08 -4.58 -21.26
C HIS A 51 5.89 -3.12 -20.80
N CYS A 52 6.92 -2.30 -21.01
CA CYS A 52 6.94 -0.88 -20.64
C CYS A 52 6.36 0.03 -21.74
N GLY A 53 6.11 -0.50 -22.94
CA GLY A 53 5.59 0.26 -24.08
C GLY A 53 6.58 1.29 -24.67
N GLY A 54 7.85 1.22 -24.28
CA GLY A 54 8.89 2.16 -24.68
C GLY A 54 10.14 2.00 -23.80
N ASP A 55 10.89 3.09 -23.63
CA ASP A 55 12.05 3.14 -22.75
C ASP A 55 11.64 2.83 -21.29
N PRO A 56 12.26 1.84 -20.62
CA PRO A 56 11.82 1.44 -19.29
C PRO A 56 12.02 2.52 -18.21
N LYS A 57 13.09 3.32 -18.28
CA LYS A 57 13.31 4.41 -17.31
C LYS A 57 12.27 5.52 -17.48
N GLU A 58 11.87 5.83 -18.72
CA GLU A 58 10.80 6.77 -19.01
C GLU A 58 9.44 6.25 -18.48
N PHE A 59 9.19 4.95 -18.66
CA PHE A 59 8.01 4.30 -18.09
C PHE A 59 7.94 4.46 -16.56
N LEU A 60 9.05 4.19 -15.84
CA LEU A 60 9.12 4.36 -14.39
C LEU A 60 8.81 5.79 -13.94
N CYS A 61 9.24 6.79 -14.70
CA CYS A 61 9.01 8.20 -14.40
C CYS A 61 7.54 8.65 -14.53
N LYS A 62 6.70 7.84 -15.20
CA LYS A 62 5.28 8.14 -15.47
C LYS A 62 4.33 7.44 -14.50
N LEU A 63 4.82 6.55 -13.64
CA LEU A 63 3.96 5.78 -12.75
C LEU A 63 3.40 6.66 -11.63
N ASP A 64 2.09 6.59 -11.43
CA ASP A 64 1.43 7.18 -10.26
C ASP A 64 1.57 6.26 -9.03
N PHE A 65 1.22 6.80 -7.85
CA PHE A 65 1.28 6.09 -6.57
C PHE A 65 0.52 4.76 -6.61
N GLN A 66 -0.72 4.81 -7.09
CA GLN A 66 -1.64 3.67 -7.05
C GLN A 66 -1.10 2.50 -7.88
N TYR A 67 -0.66 2.78 -9.09
CA TYR A 67 -0.14 1.77 -9.99
C TYR A 67 1.23 1.27 -9.54
N ALA A 68 2.16 2.18 -9.20
CA ALA A 68 3.51 1.81 -8.78
C ALA A 68 3.47 0.94 -7.52
N MET A 69 2.80 1.40 -6.46
CA MET A 69 2.80 0.70 -5.18
C MET A 69 1.99 -0.58 -5.24
N LYS A 70 0.85 -0.61 -5.95
CA LYS A 70 0.11 -1.87 -6.14
C LYS A 70 0.96 -2.97 -6.79
N LYS A 71 1.88 -2.61 -7.68
CA LYS A 71 2.80 -3.59 -8.29
C LYS A 71 3.93 -3.96 -7.33
N LEU A 72 4.57 -2.96 -6.73
CA LEU A 72 5.74 -3.11 -5.89
C LEU A 72 5.47 -3.73 -4.51
N THR A 73 4.23 -3.72 -4.04
CA THR A 73 3.79 -4.39 -2.81
C THR A 73 3.10 -5.74 -3.08
N SER A 74 3.25 -6.31 -4.28
CA SER A 74 2.56 -7.55 -4.68
C SER A 74 1.03 -7.51 -4.51
N GLY A 75 0.43 -6.33 -4.64
CA GLY A 75 -1.01 -6.10 -4.47
C GLY A 75 -1.43 -5.73 -3.05
N ASP A 76 -0.56 -5.86 -2.05
CA ASP A 76 -0.83 -5.57 -0.65
C ASP A 76 -0.63 -4.07 -0.33
N LEU A 77 -1.33 -3.21 -1.08
CA LEU A 77 -1.24 -1.75 -0.93
C LEU A 77 -2.10 -1.24 0.23
N TYR A 78 -3.13 -1.96 0.61
CA TYR A 78 -4.14 -1.50 1.54
C TYR A 78 -4.15 -2.37 2.79
N ILE A 79 -4.18 -1.73 3.95
CA ILE A 79 -4.31 -2.40 5.24
C ILE A 79 -5.68 -2.10 5.85
N PRO A 80 -6.21 -2.98 6.72
CA PRO A 80 -7.39 -2.70 7.53
C PRO A 80 -7.30 -1.34 8.22
N ASN A 81 -8.42 -0.63 8.27
CA ASN A 81 -8.56 0.66 8.95
C ASN A 81 -9.59 0.54 10.10
N PRO A 82 -9.19 0.07 11.29
CA PRO A 82 -10.08 -0.07 12.45
C PRO A 82 -10.86 1.20 12.78
N ASP A 83 -10.21 2.37 12.66
CA ASP A 83 -10.85 3.68 12.91
C ASP A 83 -12.02 3.94 11.93
N GLY A 84 -11.97 3.34 10.74
CA GLY A 84 -13.06 3.36 9.77
C GLY A 84 -14.19 2.40 10.11
N TYR A 85 -13.90 1.28 10.80
CA TYR A 85 -14.90 0.26 11.11
C TYR A 85 -15.98 0.76 12.06
N GLU A 86 -15.62 1.62 13.03
CA GLU A 86 -16.61 2.23 13.93
C GLU A 86 -17.70 2.98 13.14
N ASN A 87 -17.28 3.78 12.15
CA ASN A 87 -18.21 4.55 11.31
C ASN A 87 -19.08 3.61 10.45
N GLU A 88 -18.51 2.56 9.88
CA GLU A 88 -19.26 1.58 9.08
C GLU A 88 -20.29 0.82 9.94
N ILE A 89 -19.91 0.37 11.14
CA ILE A 89 -20.85 -0.26 12.09
C ILE A 89 -22.00 0.70 12.42
N LYS A 90 -21.68 1.97 12.70
CA LYS A 90 -22.68 3.00 13.00
C LYS A 90 -23.66 3.20 11.86
N GLU A 91 -23.16 3.32 10.64
CA GLU A 91 -23.98 3.49 9.44
C GLU A 91 -24.92 2.30 9.24
N ARG A 92 -24.43 1.07 9.41
CA ARG A 92 -25.25 -0.15 9.31
C ARG A 92 -26.35 -0.22 10.37
N ILE A 93 -26.05 0.14 11.62
CA ILE A 93 -27.06 0.20 12.67
C ILE A 93 -28.14 1.24 12.33
N ILE A 94 -27.74 2.40 11.80
CA ILE A 94 -28.68 3.47 11.38
C ILE A 94 -29.55 3.01 10.22
N GLU A 95 -28.98 2.36 9.21
CA GLU A 95 -29.71 1.80 8.05
C GLU A 95 -30.71 0.74 8.50
N SER A 96 -30.27 -0.22 9.29
CA SER A 96 -31.12 -1.29 9.83
C SER A 96 -32.23 -0.76 10.73
N ARG A 97 -32.01 0.36 11.43
CA ARG A 97 -33.06 1.10 12.16
C ARG A 97 -34.08 1.74 11.23
N LYS A 98 -33.66 2.36 10.13
CA LYS A 98 -34.54 3.00 9.13
C LYS A 98 -35.40 1.96 8.41
N GLU A 99 -34.86 0.78 8.18
CA GLU A 99 -35.56 -0.34 7.53
C GLU A 99 -36.44 -1.15 8.49
N GLY A 100 -36.45 -0.81 9.78
CA GLY A 100 -37.25 -1.51 10.79
C GLY A 100 -36.72 -2.89 11.20
N ARG A 101 -35.48 -3.24 10.83
CA ARG A 101 -34.81 -4.50 11.21
C ARG A 101 -34.37 -4.52 12.68
N LEU A 102 -34.07 -3.35 13.24
CA LEU A 102 -33.68 -3.16 14.64
C LEU A 102 -34.72 -2.34 15.39
N THR A 103 -35.01 -2.69 16.64
CA THR A 103 -35.65 -1.78 17.59
C THR A 103 -34.67 -0.73 18.11
N LYS A 104 -35.15 0.25 18.89
CA LYS A 104 -34.28 1.29 19.46
C LYS A 104 -33.31 0.67 20.48
N GLU A 105 -33.82 -0.26 21.28
CA GLU A 105 -33.09 -0.99 22.30
C GLU A 105 -32.05 -1.90 21.67
N GLU A 106 -32.42 -2.65 20.63
CA GLU A 106 -31.49 -3.51 19.89
C GLU A 106 -30.38 -2.69 19.20
N ALA A 107 -30.70 -1.53 18.63
CA ALA A 107 -29.68 -0.68 18.04
C ALA A 107 -28.69 -0.14 19.07
N LYS A 108 -29.15 0.17 20.28
CA LYS A 108 -28.27 0.58 21.38
C LYS A 108 -27.37 -0.59 21.81
N THR A 109 -27.95 -1.77 22.00
CA THR A 109 -27.18 -2.99 22.34
C THR A 109 -26.16 -3.32 21.26
N ALA A 110 -26.55 -3.30 19.99
CA ALA A 110 -25.63 -3.53 18.87
C ALA A 110 -24.47 -2.52 18.88
N TRP A 111 -24.77 -1.24 19.11
CA TRP A 111 -23.73 -0.22 19.18
C TRP A 111 -22.75 -0.47 20.32
N ASP A 112 -23.26 -0.65 21.55
CA ASP A 112 -22.42 -0.83 22.73
C ASP A 112 -21.59 -2.13 22.64
N GLU A 113 -22.20 -3.26 22.23
CA GLU A 113 -21.53 -4.57 22.18
C GLU A 113 -20.57 -4.72 20.98
N MET A 114 -20.93 -4.25 19.79
CA MET A 114 -20.06 -4.35 18.62
C MET A 114 -18.87 -3.37 18.68
N LEU A 115 -19.01 -2.25 19.38
CA LEU A 115 -17.89 -1.35 19.65
C LEU A 115 -16.88 -2.00 20.61
N LEU A 116 -17.35 -2.72 21.64
CA LEU A 116 -16.46 -3.50 22.50
C LEU A 116 -15.69 -4.58 21.73
N ILE A 117 -16.35 -5.24 20.76
CA ILE A 117 -15.69 -6.19 19.85
C ILE A 117 -14.57 -5.50 19.03
N LEU A 118 -14.84 -4.29 18.53
CA LEU A 118 -13.85 -3.50 17.81
C LEU A 118 -12.67 -3.11 18.72
N GLU A 119 -12.91 -2.68 19.95
CA GLU A 119 -11.88 -2.33 20.93
C GLU A 119 -11.03 -3.55 21.35
N GLU A 120 -11.63 -4.73 21.47
CA GLU A 120 -10.94 -5.95 21.91
C GLU A 120 -10.05 -6.55 20.81
N TYR A 121 -10.53 -6.59 19.57
CA TYR A 121 -9.85 -7.31 18.47
C TYR A 121 -9.24 -6.39 17.41
N CYS A 122 -9.64 -5.13 17.32
CA CYS A 122 -9.27 -4.12 16.32
C CYS A 122 -9.61 -4.47 14.85
N SER A 123 -9.14 -5.62 14.34
CA SER A 123 -9.40 -6.11 12.96
C SER A 123 -9.04 -7.59 12.81
N GLY A 124 -9.23 -8.15 11.61
CA GLY A 124 -8.81 -9.51 11.27
C GLY A 124 -9.80 -10.60 11.71
N ASP A 125 -9.37 -11.86 11.64
CA ASP A 125 -10.26 -13.01 11.73
C ASP A 125 -11.04 -13.10 13.05
N LEU A 126 -10.41 -12.76 14.18
CA LEU A 126 -11.08 -12.78 15.48
C LEU A 126 -12.16 -11.70 15.59
N PHE A 127 -11.89 -10.51 15.06
CA PHE A 127 -12.87 -9.42 14.99
C PHE A 127 -14.08 -9.84 14.15
N TYR A 128 -13.86 -10.37 12.94
CA TYR A 128 -14.96 -10.80 12.07
C TYR A 128 -15.73 -11.98 12.66
N ASN A 129 -15.05 -12.94 13.28
CA ASN A 129 -15.68 -14.06 13.95
C ASN A 129 -16.55 -13.60 15.13
N ALA A 130 -16.07 -12.65 15.94
CA ALA A 130 -16.83 -12.09 17.05
C ALA A 130 -18.08 -11.34 16.56
N LEU A 131 -17.96 -10.52 15.52
CA LEU A 131 -19.12 -9.86 14.89
C LEU A 131 -20.11 -10.88 14.34
N TYR A 132 -19.64 -11.89 13.63
CA TYR A 132 -20.50 -12.90 13.03
C TYR A 132 -21.31 -13.70 14.06
N ASN A 133 -20.69 -14.05 15.18
CA ASN A 133 -21.35 -14.77 16.26
C ASN A 133 -22.22 -13.88 17.16
N HIS A 134 -22.23 -12.56 16.93
CA HIS A 134 -23.07 -11.64 17.67
C HIS A 134 -24.55 -11.88 17.36
N GLN A 135 -25.40 -11.94 18.40
CA GLN A 135 -26.84 -12.25 18.27
C GLN A 135 -27.61 -11.30 17.34
N LEU A 136 -27.15 -10.04 17.20
CA LEU A 136 -27.74 -9.04 16.31
C LEU A 136 -27.07 -8.95 14.93
N PHE A 137 -26.11 -9.83 14.59
CA PHE A 137 -25.35 -9.77 13.33
C PHE A 137 -26.24 -9.60 12.10
N TYR A 138 -27.17 -10.54 11.88
CA TYR A 138 -28.08 -10.51 10.73
C TYR A 138 -29.03 -9.32 10.74
N LYS A 139 -29.36 -8.78 11.92
CA LYS A 139 -30.19 -7.57 12.02
C LYS A 139 -29.42 -6.31 11.63
N VAL A 140 -28.14 -6.24 11.98
CA VAL A 140 -27.27 -5.09 11.69
C VAL A 140 -26.75 -5.15 10.26
N PHE A 141 -26.09 -6.23 9.88
CA PHE A 141 -25.38 -6.36 8.61
C PHE A 141 -26.22 -7.03 7.51
N GLY A 142 -27.19 -7.87 7.88
CA GLY A 142 -27.98 -8.63 6.90
C GLY A 142 -27.25 -9.87 6.38
N ASP A 143 -26.01 -9.70 5.93
CA ASP A 143 -25.11 -10.77 5.52
C ASP A 143 -23.62 -10.36 5.69
N TYR A 144 -22.71 -11.21 5.20
CA TYR A 144 -21.27 -11.00 5.30
C TYR A 144 -20.71 -9.92 4.38
N ASP A 145 -21.38 -9.59 3.27
CA ASP A 145 -20.89 -8.61 2.30
C ASP A 145 -20.97 -7.18 2.86
N TYR A 146 -21.73 -6.99 3.96
CA TYR A 146 -21.90 -5.72 4.64
C TYR A 146 -21.03 -5.55 5.90
N LEU A 147 -20.14 -6.51 6.19
CA LEU A 147 -19.16 -6.38 7.26
C LEU A 147 -18.25 -5.15 7.05
N PRO A 148 -17.72 -4.57 8.14
CA PRO A 148 -16.76 -3.48 8.04
C PRO A 148 -15.55 -3.90 7.19
N SER A 149 -15.19 -3.06 6.22
CA SER A 149 -14.14 -3.34 5.23
C SER A 149 -13.34 -2.10 4.86
N SER A 150 -13.45 -1.02 5.63
CA SER A 150 -12.60 0.17 5.51
C SER A 150 -11.12 -0.21 5.44
N THR A 151 -10.43 0.35 4.46
CA THR A 151 -8.98 0.19 4.31
C THR A 151 -8.32 1.52 4.02
N ILE A 152 -7.06 1.62 4.41
CA ILE A 152 -6.20 2.77 4.11
C ILE A 152 -4.93 2.30 3.40
N PRO A 153 -4.29 3.13 2.57
CA PRO A 153 -2.99 2.82 2.01
C PRO A 153 -1.99 2.51 3.12
N ASN A 154 -1.20 1.44 2.95
CA ASN A 154 -0.16 1.05 3.88
C ASN A 154 0.81 2.23 4.09
N PRO A 155 0.97 2.75 5.33
CA PRO A 155 1.82 3.90 5.60
C PRO A 155 3.26 3.71 5.09
N ARG A 156 3.80 2.49 5.17
CA ARG A 156 5.15 2.19 4.64
C ARG A 156 5.24 2.35 3.13
N ALA A 157 4.19 1.98 2.39
CA ALA A 157 4.14 2.17 0.94
C ALA A 157 4.00 3.67 0.59
N VAL A 158 3.21 4.41 1.38
CA VAL A 158 3.08 5.87 1.25
C VAL A 158 4.43 6.55 1.46
N ASP A 159 5.12 6.23 2.53
CA ASP A 159 6.40 6.83 2.88
C ASP A 159 7.50 6.44 1.88
N PHE A 160 7.59 5.15 1.50
CA PHE A 160 8.51 4.72 0.44
C PHE A 160 8.28 5.50 -0.86
N PHE A 161 7.03 5.68 -1.27
CA PHE A 161 6.74 6.40 -2.50
C PHE A 161 7.16 7.87 -2.42
N ASN A 162 6.90 8.52 -1.30
CA ASN A 162 7.19 9.94 -1.12
C ASN A 162 8.67 10.23 -0.92
N GLU A 163 9.32 9.47 -0.06
CA GLU A 163 10.69 9.74 0.40
C GLU A 163 11.75 9.06 -0.48
N ILE A 164 11.41 7.96 -1.17
CA ILE A 164 12.37 7.19 -1.96
C ILE A 164 12.02 7.22 -3.45
N TRP A 165 10.80 6.81 -3.82
CA TRP A 165 10.42 6.66 -5.24
C TRP A 165 10.38 7.99 -5.99
N LYS A 166 9.77 9.03 -5.40
CA LYS A 166 9.68 10.36 -6.02
C LYS A 166 11.06 10.99 -6.24
N PRO A 167 11.99 11.05 -5.26
CA PRO A 167 13.35 11.54 -5.49
C PRO A 167 14.08 10.74 -6.55
N PHE A 168 14.00 9.40 -6.51
CA PHE A 168 14.61 8.52 -7.50
C PHE A 168 14.09 8.80 -8.92
N THR A 169 12.77 8.85 -9.13
CA THR A 169 12.21 9.13 -10.46
C THR A 169 12.48 10.57 -10.91
N SER A 170 12.67 11.52 -9.98
CA SER A 170 13.16 12.86 -10.32
C SER A 170 14.60 12.81 -10.85
N TYR A 171 15.49 12.10 -10.15
CA TYR A 171 16.87 11.89 -10.59
C TYR A 171 16.91 11.21 -11.97
N LEU A 172 16.10 10.17 -12.19
CA LEU A 172 16.02 9.51 -13.50
C LEU A 172 15.63 10.46 -14.64
N ARG A 173 14.69 11.39 -14.39
CA ARG A 173 14.33 12.41 -15.39
C ARG A 173 15.50 13.33 -15.71
N GLU A 174 16.26 13.74 -14.70
CA GLU A 174 17.42 14.62 -14.87
C GLU A 174 18.61 13.91 -15.56
N GLU A 175 18.86 12.64 -15.19
CA GLU A 175 19.84 11.77 -15.85
C GLU A 175 19.53 11.64 -17.35
N LYS A 176 18.26 11.36 -17.69
CA LYS A 176 17.82 11.23 -19.09
C LYS A 176 17.89 12.55 -19.86
N ALA A 177 17.65 13.68 -19.21
CA ALA A 177 17.82 15.00 -19.81
C ALA A 177 19.29 15.40 -19.99
N GLY A 178 20.25 14.58 -19.53
CA GLY A 178 21.68 14.89 -19.58
C GLY A 178 22.10 16.00 -18.62
N LEU A 179 21.24 16.36 -17.67
CA LEU A 179 21.48 17.40 -16.67
C LEU A 179 22.39 16.91 -15.53
N ILE A 180 22.42 15.60 -15.33
CA ILE A 180 23.34 14.93 -14.41
C ILE A 180 24.28 14.06 -15.25
N LYS A 181 25.58 14.31 -15.14
CA LYS A 181 26.59 13.38 -15.63
C LYS A 181 26.88 12.41 -14.51
N LEU A 182 26.84 11.11 -14.82
CA LEU A 182 27.41 10.10 -13.94
C LEU A 182 28.82 10.57 -13.55
N ALA A 183 29.14 10.56 -12.25
CA ALA A 183 30.50 10.70 -11.78
C ALA A 183 31.28 9.50 -12.34
N THR A 184 31.77 9.65 -13.57
CA THR A 184 32.66 8.68 -14.18
C THR A 184 33.93 8.80 -13.37
N GLU A 185 34.28 7.73 -12.67
CA GLU A 185 35.47 7.61 -11.84
C GLU A 185 36.68 8.25 -12.55
N GLN A 186 37.05 9.45 -12.12
CA GLN A 186 38.39 9.96 -12.32
C GLN A 186 39.25 9.50 -11.14
N GLY A 187 40.00 8.43 -11.38
CA GLY A 187 41.38 8.27 -10.92
C GLY A 187 41.61 7.88 -9.45
N LYS A 188 41.90 6.60 -9.21
CA LYS A 188 43.25 6.03 -8.91
C LYS A 188 43.14 4.72 -8.17
#